data_AF-M1DG74-F1
#
_entry.id   AF-M1DG74-F1
#
_cell.length_a   1.000
_cell.length_b   1.000
_cell.length_c   1.000
_cell.angle_alpha   90.00
_cell.angle_beta   90.00
_cell.angle_gamma   90.00
#
_symmetry.space_group_name_H-M   'P 1'
#
loop_
_entity.id
_entity.type
_entity.pdbx_description
1 polymer ?
#
loop_
_entity_poly.entity_id
_entity_poly.type
_entity_poly.pdbx_seq_one_letter_code
_entity_poly.pdbx_strand_id
1 'polypeptide(L)'
;MAYNIQGYFEEKHEVHVHNDLLQNTPQLEVHCASGDDDLGHRYPGIGTEFNWSFCPTFSTLYFCHFWWNGKDLAFDVFNDTDACVRYRGHGFIPYDTTDCHWQVKDDGFYIGYFNQNVGQVIYTKYLDW
;
A
#
# COMPACT_ATOMS: atom_id res chain seq x y z
N MET A 1 41.39 -14.39 -8.92
CA MET A 1 40.94 -13.10 -8.38
C MET A 1 39.42 -13.17 -8.28
N ALA A 2 38.90 -13.45 -7.09
CA ALA A 2 37.47 -13.53 -6.86
C ALA A 2 36.94 -12.10 -6.75
N TYR A 3 36.11 -11.70 -7.70
CA TYR A 3 35.35 -10.45 -7.62
C TYR A 3 34.23 -10.71 -6.61
N ASN A 4 34.38 -10.13 -5.42
CA ASN A 4 33.27 -9.94 -4.48
C ASN A 4 32.25 -9.05 -5.17
N ILE A 5 31.23 -9.67 -5.75
CA ILE A 5 30.01 -8.98 -6.12
C ILE A 5 29.31 -8.78 -4.78
N GLN A 6 29.50 -7.60 -4.16
CA GLN A 6 28.55 -7.11 -3.16
C GLN A 6 27.20 -7.18 -3.85
N GLY A 7 26.41 -8.20 -3.49
CA GLY A 7 25.06 -8.36 -4.02
C GLY A 7 24.34 -7.06 -3.73
N TYR A 8 23.94 -6.36 -4.79
CA TYR A 8 22.90 -5.35 -4.71
C TYR A 8 21.70 -6.09 -4.12
N PHE A 9 21.46 -5.92 -2.82
CA PHE A 9 20.21 -6.36 -2.23
C PHE A 9 19.18 -5.42 -2.85
N GLU A 10 18.44 -5.90 -3.85
CA GLU A 10 17.25 -5.19 -4.30
C GLU A 10 16.32 -5.08 -3.09
N GLU A 11 16.11 -3.85 -2.62
CA GLU A 11 15.30 -3.60 -1.44
C GLU A 11 13.84 -3.88 -1.78
N LYS A 12 13.39 -5.06 -1.36
CA LYS A 12 12.03 -5.53 -1.60
C LYS A 12 11.03 -4.68 -0.82
N HIS A 13 10.04 -4.15 -1.54
CA HIS A 13 8.91 -3.43 -0.98
C HIS A 13 7.66 -4.30 -1.01
N GLU A 14 6.77 -4.08 -0.05
CA GLU A 14 5.47 -4.74 0.04
C GLU A 14 4.38 -3.67 0.19
N VAL A 15 3.27 -3.85 -0.52
CA VAL A 15 2.08 -3.00 -0.36
C VAL A 15 0.94 -3.89 0.12
N HIS A 16 0.27 -3.43 1.17
CA HIS A 16 -0.82 -4.14 1.82
C HIS A 16 -2.09 -3.30 1.80
N VAL A 17 -3.17 -3.85 1.23
CA VAL A 17 -4.50 -3.25 1.23
C VAL A 17 -5.39 -4.02 2.18
N HIS A 18 -5.64 -3.45 3.35
CA HIS A 18 -6.46 -4.00 4.42
C HIS A 18 -7.91 -3.56 4.26
N ASN A 19 -8.83 -4.53 4.23
CA ASN A 19 -10.26 -4.27 4.27
C ASN A 19 -10.75 -4.20 5.74
N ASP A 20 -10.89 -2.98 6.27
CA ASP A 20 -11.40 -2.68 7.62
C ASP A 20 -12.82 -2.10 7.57
N LEU A 21 -13.62 -2.56 6.61
CA LEU A 21 -15.02 -2.17 6.47
C LEU A 21 -15.91 -2.92 7.47
N LEU A 22 -17.06 -2.33 7.78
CA LEU A 22 -18.02 -2.92 8.71
C LEU A 22 -18.61 -4.23 8.16
N GLN A 23 -18.91 -5.18 9.05
CA GLN A 23 -19.64 -6.39 8.69
C GLN A 23 -21.00 -6.06 8.07
N ASN A 24 -21.48 -6.96 7.20
CA ASN A 24 -22.74 -6.82 6.46
C ASN A 24 -22.78 -5.62 5.48
N THR A 25 -21.61 -5.20 4.98
CA THR A 25 -21.49 -4.21 3.90
C THR A 25 -21.15 -4.90 2.57
N PRO A 26 -21.31 -4.22 1.41
CA PRO A 26 -20.90 -4.76 0.13
C PRO A 26 -19.41 -5.15 0.09
N GLN A 27 -19.07 -6.10 -0.77
CA GLN A 27 -17.70 -6.53 -1.01
C GLN A 27 -16.87 -5.35 -1.56
N LEU A 28 -15.69 -5.13 -0.97
CA LEU A 28 -14.70 -4.20 -1.53
C LEU A 28 -14.10 -4.82 -2.79
N GLU A 29 -14.09 -4.04 -3.86
CA GLU A 29 -13.36 -4.34 -5.08
C GLU A 29 -12.17 -3.40 -5.19
N VAL A 30 -11.01 -3.95 -5.54
CA VAL A 30 -9.76 -3.22 -5.70
C VAL A 30 -9.07 -3.68 -6.97
N HIS A 31 -8.68 -2.75 -7.82
CA HIS A 31 -7.83 -3.03 -8.99
C HIS A 31 -6.56 -2.20 -8.87
N CYS A 32 -5.40 -2.85 -8.86
CA CYS A 32 -4.12 -2.18 -8.74
C CYS A 32 -3.23 -2.49 -9.94
N ALA A 33 -2.47 -1.50 -10.38
CA ALA A 33 -1.52 -1.66 -11.48
C ALA A 33 -0.34 -0.70 -11.36
N SER A 34 0.79 -1.11 -11.93
CA SER A 34 1.93 -0.28 -12.32
C SER A 34 2.02 -0.25 -13.84
N GLY A 35 2.83 0.65 -14.41
CA GLY A 35 2.93 0.84 -15.86
C GLY A 35 3.01 -0.47 -16.68
N ASP A 36 3.78 -1.46 -16.20
CA ASP A 36 3.96 -2.75 -16.87
C ASP A 36 3.25 -3.92 -16.16
N ASP A 37 2.85 -3.78 -14.88
CA ASP A 37 2.25 -4.87 -14.09
C ASP A 37 0.80 -4.57 -13.72
N ASP A 38 -0.12 -5.35 -14.29
CA ASP A 38 -1.52 -5.38 -13.87
C ASP A 38 -1.74 -6.49 -12.82
N LEU A 39 -2.13 -6.11 -11.60
CA LEU A 39 -2.41 -7.06 -10.51
C LEU A 39 -3.84 -7.60 -10.55
N GLY A 40 -4.67 -7.06 -11.44
CA GLY A 40 -6.05 -7.44 -11.70
C GLY A 40 -7.03 -7.04 -10.61
N HIS A 41 -8.31 -7.35 -10.83
CA HIS A 41 -9.37 -7.12 -9.85
C HIS A 41 -9.25 -8.10 -8.68
N ARG A 42 -9.29 -7.56 -7.47
CA ARG A 42 -9.17 -8.27 -6.20
C ARG A 42 -10.35 -7.92 -5.30
N TYR A 43 -10.74 -8.88 -4.48
CA TYR A 43 -11.92 -8.79 -3.63
C TYR A 43 -11.57 -9.24 -2.20
N PRO A 44 -10.72 -8.48 -1.48
CA PRO A 44 -10.31 -8.85 -0.12
C PRO A 44 -11.55 -8.89 0.79
N GLY A 45 -11.77 -10.00 1.48
CA GLY A 45 -12.84 -10.13 2.46
C GLY A 45 -12.64 -9.18 3.65
N ILE A 46 -13.71 -8.91 4.39
CA ILE A 46 -13.66 -8.07 5.59
C ILE A 46 -12.68 -8.67 6.62
N GLY A 47 -11.78 -7.85 7.15
CA GLY A 47 -10.73 -8.25 8.08
C GLY A 47 -9.57 -9.00 7.43
N THR A 48 -9.50 -9.04 6.09
CA THR A 48 -8.40 -9.63 5.33
C THR A 48 -7.69 -8.57 4.49
N GLU A 49 -6.60 -8.96 3.84
CA GLU A 49 -5.83 -8.08 2.99
C GLU A 49 -5.60 -8.64 1.59
N PHE A 50 -5.37 -7.73 0.66
CA PHE A 50 -4.70 -8.00 -0.61
C PHE A 50 -3.30 -7.37 -0.53
N ASN A 51 -2.25 -8.17 -0.73
CA ASN A 51 -0.87 -7.70 -0.74
C ASN A 51 -0.12 -8.21 -1.97
N TRP A 52 0.97 -7.51 -2.28
CA TRP A 52 1.96 -7.94 -3.26
C TRP A 52 3.31 -7.33 -2.91
N SER A 53 4.36 -7.91 -3.49
CA SER A 53 5.73 -7.46 -3.28
C SER A 53 6.49 -7.30 -4.57
N PHE A 54 7.40 -6.34 -4.61
CA PHE A 54 8.17 -5.98 -5.80
C PHE A 54 9.51 -5.34 -5.42
N CYS A 55 10.41 -5.21 -6.39
CA CYS A 55 11.66 -4.46 -6.26
C CYS A 55 11.51 -3.13 -7.00
N PRO A 56 11.27 -2.00 -6.31
CA PRO A 56 11.06 -0.73 -6.99
C PRO A 56 12.33 -0.14 -7.57
N THR A 57 12.12 0.69 -8.58
CA THR A 57 13.06 1.69 -9.07
C THR A 57 12.50 3.08 -8.75
N PHE A 58 13.30 4.15 -8.94
CA PHE A 58 12.83 5.53 -8.74
C PHE A 58 11.62 5.93 -9.62
N SER A 59 11.34 5.16 -10.68
CA SER A 59 10.17 5.35 -11.56
C SER A 59 8.99 4.43 -11.24
N THR A 60 9.14 3.49 -10.30
CA THR A 60 8.07 2.54 -9.97
C THR A 60 6.93 3.26 -9.26
N LEU A 61 5.71 3.03 -9.76
CA LEU A 61 4.48 3.57 -9.21
C LEU A 61 3.40 2.48 -9.29
N TYR A 62 2.64 2.30 -8.22
CA TYR A 62 1.39 1.56 -8.24
C TYR A 62 0.24 2.48 -7.87
N PHE A 63 -0.80 2.47 -8.68
CA PHE A 63 -2.09 3.05 -8.33
C PHE A 63 -3.10 1.94 -8.07
N CYS A 64 -4.10 2.23 -7.26
CA CYS A 64 -5.25 1.36 -7.07
C CYS A 64 -6.54 2.16 -7.25
N HIS A 65 -7.53 1.54 -7.89
CA HIS A 65 -8.92 1.98 -7.92
C HIS A 65 -9.72 1.08 -6.99
N PHE A 66 -10.45 1.72 -6.08
CA PHE A 66 -11.30 1.07 -5.09
C PHE A 66 -12.76 1.34 -5.41
N TRP A 67 -13.61 0.32 -5.28
CA TRP A 67 -15.06 0.45 -5.35
C TRP A 67 -15.73 -0.17 -4.14
N TRP A 68 -16.61 0.58 -3.50
CA TRP A 68 -17.39 0.07 -2.38
C TRP A 68 -18.67 0.87 -2.17
N ASN A 69 -19.81 0.17 -2.11
CA ASN A 69 -21.11 0.76 -1.75
C ASN A 69 -21.49 2.02 -2.56
N GLY A 70 -21.23 2.00 -3.87
CA GLY A 70 -21.50 3.13 -4.76
C GLY A 70 -20.50 4.29 -4.69
N LYS A 71 -19.43 4.15 -3.89
CA LYS A 71 -18.26 5.03 -3.88
C LYS A 71 -17.16 4.43 -4.74
N ASP A 72 -16.37 5.28 -5.37
CA ASP A 72 -15.18 4.86 -6.06
C ASP A 72 -14.09 5.94 -6.01
N LEU A 73 -12.84 5.52 -5.82
CA LEU A 73 -11.70 6.42 -5.78
C LEU A 73 -10.45 5.71 -6.29
N ALA A 74 -9.66 6.41 -7.09
CA ALA A 74 -8.36 5.95 -7.57
C ALA A 74 -7.24 6.89 -7.13
N PHE A 75 -6.16 6.32 -6.61
CA PHE A 75 -4.97 7.07 -6.19
C PHE A 75 -3.72 6.20 -6.16
N ASP A 76 -2.55 6.85 -6.09
CA ASP A 76 -1.25 6.19 -5.97
C ASP A 76 -1.10 5.58 -4.58
N VAL A 77 -0.98 4.26 -4.51
CA VAL A 77 -0.69 3.53 -3.26
C VAL A 77 0.81 3.36 -3.02
N PHE A 78 1.62 3.54 -4.07
CA PHE A 78 3.06 3.59 -4.01
C PHE A 78 3.60 4.50 -5.11
N ASN A 79 4.42 5.50 -4.77
CA ASN A 79 5.10 6.35 -5.75
C ASN A 79 6.41 6.97 -5.21
N ASP A 80 6.97 6.39 -4.14
CA ASP A 80 8.19 6.86 -3.48
C ASP A 80 8.91 5.70 -2.78
N THR A 81 10.19 5.51 -3.08
CA THR A 81 11.03 4.44 -2.53
C THR A 81 11.46 4.68 -1.08
N ASP A 82 11.40 5.91 -0.60
CA ASP A 82 11.91 6.25 0.73
C ASP A 82 10.79 6.18 1.78
N ALA A 83 9.51 6.30 1.38
CA ALA A 83 8.41 6.37 2.34
C ALA A 83 7.04 5.97 1.78
N CYS A 84 7.00 5.01 0.86
CA CYS A 84 5.81 4.52 0.15
C CYS A 84 5.17 5.54 -0.81
N VAL A 85 4.84 6.73 -0.32
CA VAL A 85 4.26 7.82 -1.11
C VAL A 85 5.01 9.13 -0.89
N ARG A 86 4.96 9.99 -1.92
CA ARG A 86 5.57 11.32 -1.91
C ARG A 86 5.13 12.12 -0.69
N TYR A 87 6.06 12.95 -0.21
CA TYR A 87 5.88 13.73 1.01
C TYR A 87 5.55 12.89 2.24
N ARG A 88 5.91 11.60 2.23
CA ARG A 88 5.81 10.69 3.37
C ARG A 88 4.39 10.57 3.93
N GLY A 89 3.37 10.64 3.08
CA GLY A 89 1.97 10.62 3.52
C GLY A 89 1.65 11.77 4.49
N HIS A 90 1.94 13.00 4.06
CA HIS A 90 1.84 14.22 4.89
C HIS A 90 2.82 14.23 6.09
N GLY A 91 4.02 13.68 5.89
CA GLY A 91 5.07 13.62 6.92
C GLY A 91 4.91 12.52 7.96
N PHE A 92 3.89 11.67 7.83
CA PHE A 92 3.56 10.63 8.80
C PHE A 92 4.43 9.37 8.67
N ILE A 93 4.74 8.92 7.45
CA ILE A 93 5.46 7.67 7.18
C ILE A 93 6.96 7.86 7.40
N PRO A 94 7.66 7.08 8.24
CA PRO A 94 9.12 7.14 8.40
C PRO A 94 9.89 7.02 7.08
N TYR A 95 11.09 7.59 7.03
CA TYR A 95 12.03 7.26 5.96
C TYR A 95 12.41 5.78 6.02
N ASP A 96 12.82 5.24 4.87
CA ASP A 96 13.21 3.85 4.65
C ASP A 96 12.06 2.86 4.97
N THR A 97 10.81 3.30 4.82
CA THR A 97 9.63 2.43 5.00
C THR A 97 9.42 1.60 3.73
N THR A 98 9.64 0.30 3.83
CA THR A 98 9.47 -0.66 2.73
C THR A 98 8.16 -1.46 2.78
N ASP A 99 7.46 -1.40 3.91
CA ASP A 99 6.15 -2.05 4.13
C ASP A 99 5.05 -0.99 4.20
N CYS A 100 4.28 -0.90 3.12
CA CYS A 100 3.33 0.17 2.85
C CYS A 100 1.91 -0.32 3.14
N HIS A 101 1.33 0.10 4.26
CA HIS A 101 -0.01 -0.32 4.65
C HIS A 101 -1.07 0.71 4.32
N TRP A 102 -2.11 0.26 3.63
CA TRP A 102 -3.34 0.98 3.33
C TRP A 102 -4.51 0.32 4.01
N GLN A 103 -5.24 1.05 4.85
CA GLN A 103 -6.45 0.58 5.50
C GLN A 103 -7.66 1.30 4.95
N VAL A 104 -8.58 0.52 4.37
CA VAL A 104 -9.83 0.99 3.77
C VAL A 104 -10.95 0.91 4.81
N LYS A 105 -11.55 2.06 5.13
CA LYS A 105 -12.67 2.19 6.08
C LYS A 105 -13.87 2.80 5.39
N ASP A 106 -15.01 2.87 6.07
CA ASP A 106 -16.24 3.45 5.52
C ASP A 106 -16.14 4.98 5.29
N ASP A 107 -15.26 5.64 6.04
CA ASP A 107 -15.02 7.09 6.00
C ASP A 107 -13.81 7.50 5.14
N GLY A 108 -12.98 6.57 4.68
CA GLY A 108 -11.88 6.86 3.76
C GLY A 108 -10.71 5.90 3.83
N PHE A 109 -9.55 6.39 3.45
CA PHE A 109 -8.31 5.64 3.29
C PHE A 109 -7.26 6.12 4.28
N TYR A 110 -6.60 5.17 4.93
CA TYR A 110 -5.59 5.43 5.94
C TYR A 110 -4.27 4.82 5.50
N ILE A 111 -3.20 5.60 5.62
CA ILE A 111 -1.84 5.12 5.37
C ILE A 111 -1.14 4.83 6.69
N GLY A 112 -0.36 3.76 6.75
CA GLY A 112 0.29 3.33 7.98
C GLY A 112 1.65 2.70 7.78
N TYR A 113 2.38 2.60 8.89
CA TYR A 113 3.68 1.95 8.97
C TYR A 113 3.76 1.10 10.24
N PHE A 114 4.53 0.01 10.19
CA PHE A 114 4.75 -0.84 11.36
C PHE A 114 5.66 -0.15 12.39
N ASN A 115 5.13 0.13 13.58
CA ASN A 115 5.90 0.70 14.67
C ASN A 115 6.46 -0.41 15.56
N GLN A 116 7.77 -0.65 15.47
CA GLN A 116 8.45 -1.72 16.23
C GLN A 116 8.33 -1.56 17.76
N ASN A 117 8.25 -0.34 18.28
CA ASN A 117 8.15 -0.11 19.73
C ASN A 117 6.77 -0.50 20.26
N VAL A 118 5.73 -0.40 19.42
CA VAL A 118 4.34 -0.72 19.78
C VAL A 118 3.96 -2.13 19.32
N GLY A 119 4.68 -2.69 18.34
CA GLY A 119 4.43 -4.01 17.77
C GLY A 119 3.18 -4.06 16.88
N GLN A 120 2.78 -2.93 16.28
CA GLN A 120 1.60 -2.84 15.43
C GLN A 120 1.75 -1.75 14.37
N VAL A 121 0.94 -1.85 13.32
CA VAL A 121 0.79 -0.78 12.33
C VAL A 121 0.03 0.38 12.96
N ILE A 122 0.58 1.58 12.83
CA ILE A 122 -0.13 2.81 13.19
C ILE A 122 -0.57 3.54 11.93
N TYR A 123 -1.77 4.09 11.95
CA TYR A 123 -2.44 4.66 10.79
C TYR A 123 -2.74 6.13 10.98
N THR A 124 -2.67 6.90 9.89
CA THR A 124 -3.24 8.24 9.78
C THR A 124 -4.21 8.31 8.62
N LYS A 125 -5.24 9.14 8.72
CA LYS A 125 -6.16 9.37 7.61
C LYS A 125 -5.40 10.09 6.49
N TYR A 126 -5.51 9.55 5.28
CA TYR A 126 -4.85 10.08 4.09
C TYR A 126 -5.85 10.75 3.14
N LEU A 127 -6.97 10.07 2.87
CA LEU A 127 -8.02 10.56 1.97
C LEU A 127 -9.41 10.20 2.52
N ASP A 128 -10.41 11.02 2.19
CA ASP A 128 -11.82 10.62 2.22
C ASP A 128 -12.16 9.81 0.95
N TRP A 129 -13.30 9.13 0.93
CA TRP A 129 -13.81 8.49 -0.29
C TRP A 129 -14.16 9.49 -1.39
#